data_AF-A0A7S4IMR7-F1
#
_entry.id   AF-A0A7S4IMR7-F1
#
_cell.length_a   1.000
_cell.length_b   1.000
_cell.length_c   1.000
_cell.angle_alpha   90.00
_cell.angle_beta   90.00
_cell.angle_gamma   90.00
#
_symmetry.space_group_name_H-M   'P 1'
#
loop_
_entity.id
_entity.type
_entity.pdbx_description
1 polymer ?
#
loop_
_entity_poly.entity_id
_entity_poly.type
_entity_poly.pdbx_seq_one_letter_code
_entity_poly.pdbx_strand_id
1 'polypeptide(L)'
;MSKRNRSPSWDREEGDSPAAKRRRNRFELHSPPRSQRRSPSPQRDYRRYDRNERRYHGRRDRDYRRDDRHRRHHRDDDYNRRKRHSYPHHKRYDEDLRSEEYPHGFGEEDRQIRKENYHLRQNPRKIKKCSSLERLLLEDAPQKEYYARKNELRTTNHWGQRKLLLSEIEFLTEYGERSKTVVYAGAAPGSKNEYLANLFPDHKFIFVDPNPFHEKLIAAAEQNPNIILINAFFTDETALKYKDDHVLFISDIRTADNKVMDEEKVEDTIVADNRMQMSWHLKMEPEASMLKFRLPWGKGTTKYLSGYHGDAKIYLPVWGRQSTTETRLVAIGNATYDYDNTKYEEQCFFFNTIMRCDYYEHDVDVNQVPGLCHCYDCAAEIHILKQWARKFKDAWFSTDSEPTEEEITAHVTRMCQRLNIECATSGNRDLSIIIGHGQEWFTPKLFDPEAGVVIDVGRRTPAISTTNDYTRKERGPELNEDLFQDKD
;
A
#
# COMPACT_ATOMS: atom_id res chain seq x y z
N MET A 1 8.19 -38.84 66.69
CA MET A 1 8.16 -39.23 65.26
C MET A 1 8.80 -38.09 64.47
N SER A 2 10.14 -37.99 64.41
CA SER A 2 11.05 -38.61 63.41
C SER A 2 10.76 -38.17 61.98
N LYS A 3 11.64 -37.59 61.15
CA LYS A 3 13.01 -36.99 61.18
C LYS A 3 13.16 -36.39 59.75
N ARG A 4 13.48 -35.10 59.55
CA ARG A 4 14.81 -34.49 59.27
C ARG A 4 15.56 -34.98 58.00
N ASN A 5 16.00 -33.96 57.22
CA ASN A 5 17.33 -33.80 56.56
C ASN A 5 17.65 -34.70 55.35
N ARG A 6 18.48 -34.35 54.36
CA ARG A 6 19.56 -33.35 54.20
C ARG A 6 20.00 -33.33 52.72
N SER A 7 20.63 -32.22 52.30
CA SER A 7 21.52 -32.13 51.14
C SER A 7 22.72 -33.10 51.23
N PRO A 8 23.51 -33.21 50.15
CA PRO A 8 24.94 -32.96 50.35
C PRO A 8 25.63 -32.19 49.22
N SER A 9 26.52 -31.30 49.64
CA SER A 9 27.68 -30.79 48.92
C SER A 9 28.90 -31.70 49.16
N TRP A 10 29.73 -31.91 48.14
CA TRP A 10 31.15 -32.33 48.15
C TRP A 10 31.65 -32.11 46.72
N ASP A 11 32.91 -31.81 46.38
CA ASP A 11 33.99 -31.05 47.00
C ASP A 11 35.01 -30.79 45.87
N ARG A 12 35.95 -29.88 46.11
CA ARG A 12 37.09 -29.53 45.25
C ARG A 12 38.15 -30.65 45.15
N GLU A 13 38.77 -30.78 43.97
CA GLU A 13 40.22 -31.08 43.74
C GLU A 13 40.58 -30.39 42.39
N GLU A 14 41.43 -29.36 42.26
CA GLU A 14 42.89 -29.19 42.44
C GLU A 14 43.81 -29.99 41.48
N GLY A 15 44.71 -29.25 40.80
CA GLY A 15 45.93 -29.70 40.09
C GLY A 15 45.69 -30.20 38.66
N ASP A 16 46.45 -29.86 37.60
CA ASP A 16 47.74 -29.18 37.45
C ASP A 16 47.85 -28.60 36.03
N SER A 17 48.58 -27.48 35.91
CA SER A 17 49.11 -26.94 34.65
C SER A 17 50.38 -27.71 34.26
N PRO A 18 50.78 -27.79 32.97
CA PRO A 18 51.64 -26.72 32.47
C PRO A 18 51.57 -26.41 30.95
N ALA A 19 51.65 -25.11 30.68
CA ALA A 19 52.57 -24.45 29.75
C ALA A 19 52.63 -24.84 28.24
N ALA A 20 52.30 -23.80 27.45
CA ALA A 20 53.11 -23.25 26.37
C ALA A 20 53.22 -24.01 25.03
N LYS A 21 52.70 -23.39 23.96
CA LYS A 21 53.50 -22.47 23.12
C LYS A 21 52.64 -21.72 22.10
N ARG A 22 52.82 -20.40 22.14
CA ARG A 22 52.43 -19.40 21.15
C ARG A 22 52.88 -19.80 19.74
N ARG A 23 52.03 -19.54 18.73
CA ARG A 23 52.48 -19.05 17.43
C ARG A 23 51.52 -17.99 16.88
N ARG A 24 51.95 -16.74 17.03
CA ARG A 24 51.56 -15.62 16.17
C ARG A 24 52.05 -15.94 14.75
N ASN A 25 51.26 -15.64 13.74
CA ASN A 25 51.81 -15.24 12.45
C ASN A 25 51.10 -13.97 11.97
N ARG A 26 51.84 -12.88 12.15
CA ARG A 26 51.71 -11.57 11.56
C ARG A 26 52.37 -11.67 10.18
N PHE A 27 51.70 -11.24 9.12
CA PHE A 27 52.39 -10.83 7.89
C PHE A 27 51.96 -9.40 7.58
N GLU A 28 52.88 -8.49 7.85
CA GLU A 28 52.85 -7.11 7.37
C GLU A 28 53.36 -7.06 5.93
N LEU A 29 52.59 -6.34 5.10
CA LEU A 29 53.01 -5.32 4.12
C LEU A 29 54.41 -5.42 3.53
N HIS A 30 54.50 -5.60 2.20
CA HIS A 30 55.52 -4.98 1.33
C HIS A 30 54.93 -4.65 -0.06
N SER A 31 54.73 -3.35 -0.32
CA SER A 31 54.95 -2.71 -1.64
C SER A 31 56.44 -2.27 -1.68
N PRO A 32 57.11 -1.88 -2.81
CA PRO A 32 56.62 -1.36 -4.11
C PRO A 32 57.51 -1.90 -5.31
N PRO A 33 57.76 -1.26 -6.50
CA PRO A 33 58.00 0.16 -6.81
C PRO A 33 57.22 0.78 -7.99
N ARG A 34 57.13 2.12 -7.93
CA ARG A 34 56.80 3.04 -9.02
C ARG A 34 57.74 2.89 -10.21
N SER A 35 57.21 2.90 -11.43
CA SER A 35 57.90 3.45 -12.59
C SER A 35 57.05 4.56 -13.23
N GLN A 36 57.69 5.71 -13.38
CA GLN A 36 57.20 6.86 -14.14
C GLN A 36 57.33 6.54 -15.63
N ARG A 37 56.34 6.93 -16.45
CA ARG A 37 56.51 7.82 -17.62
C ARG A 37 55.21 7.99 -18.42
N ARG A 38 54.76 9.26 -18.42
CA ARG A 38 54.29 10.09 -19.54
C ARG A 38 53.29 9.50 -20.57
N SER A 39 52.16 10.19 -20.65
CA SER A 39 51.16 10.25 -21.73
C SER A 39 51.76 10.34 -23.14
N PRO A 40 51.00 9.93 -24.16
CA PRO A 40 50.31 10.95 -24.95
C PRO A 40 48.87 10.58 -25.34
N SER A 41 48.02 11.60 -25.36
CA SER A 41 46.70 11.65 -26.00
C SER A 41 46.75 11.24 -27.48
N PRO A 42 45.63 10.73 -28.03
CA PRO A 42 45.16 11.27 -29.29
C PRO A 42 43.67 11.60 -29.30
N GLN A 43 43.40 12.86 -29.66
CA GLN A 43 42.17 13.32 -30.28
C GLN A 43 41.82 12.49 -31.53
N ARG A 44 40.53 12.25 -31.76
CA ARG A 44 39.88 12.11 -33.08
C ARG A 44 38.36 12.15 -32.85
N ASP A 45 37.72 13.26 -33.18
CA ASP A 45 37.22 13.64 -34.51
C ASP A 45 35.76 13.20 -34.69
N TYR A 46 34.85 13.98 -34.11
CA TYR A 46 33.46 14.06 -34.58
C TYR A 46 33.41 15.03 -35.76
N ARG A 47 33.29 14.49 -36.98
CA ARG A 47 32.95 15.26 -38.18
C ARG A 47 31.45 15.57 -38.20
N ARG A 48 31.16 16.88 -38.15
CA ARG A 48 30.18 17.67 -38.95
C ARG A 48 29.13 16.90 -39.79
N TYR A 49 27.86 17.29 -39.62
CA TYR A 49 27.05 18.06 -40.58
C TYR A 49 25.85 18.64 -39.79
N ASP A 50 25.82 19.93 -39.45
CA ASP A 50 25.51 21.15 -40.22
C ASP A 50 24.01 21.55 -40.19
N ARG A 51 23.82 22.80 -39.76
CA ARG A 51 22.72 23.77 -40.00
C ARG A 51 21.26 23.31 -39.99
N ASN A 52 20.52 23.88 -39.03
CA ASN A 52 19.74 25.08 -39.37
C ASN A 52 19.48 25.98 -38.15
N GLU A 53 20.10 27.16 -38.20
CA GLU A 53 19.76 28.32 -37.39
C GLU A 53 18.37 28.84 -37.79
N ARG A 54 17.50 29.11 -36.81
CA ARG A 54 16.69 30.34 -36.85
C ARG A 54 16.75 31.05 -35.51
N ARG A 55 17.43 32.19 -35.58
CA ARG A 55 17.58 33.26 -34.61
C ARG A 55 16.22 33.75 -34.10
N TYR A 56 16.14 34.09 -32.81
CA TYR A 56 15.67 35.40 -32.38
C TYR A 56 16.42 35.82 -31.11
N HIS A 57 17.20 36.90 -31.24
CA HIS A 57 17.85 37.63 -30.15
C HIS A 57 16.81 38.30 -29.23
N GLY A 58 16.97 38.21 -27.92
CA GLY A 58 17.49 39.30 -27.07
C GLY A 58 16.36 39.90 -26.22
N ARG A 59 16.52 40.36 -24.98
CA ARG A 59 17.68 40.76 -24.15
C ARG A 59 17.28 40.73 -22.66
N ARG A 60 18.24 40.30 -21.83
CA ARG A 60 18.72 40.85 -20.54
C ARG A 60 17.73 41.30 -19.43
N ASP A 61 17.87 40.61 -18.30
CA ASP A 61 18.25 41.09 -16.96
C ASP A 61 17.69 42.45 -16.47
N ARG A 62 16.87 42.41 -15.41
CA ARG A 62 17.17 43.04 -14.10
C ARG A 62 16.05 42.89 -13.06
N ASP A 63 16.48 42.97 -11.81
CA ASP A 63 15.75 43.34 -10.59
C ASP A 63 15.11 42.24 -9.73
N TYR A 64 15.98 41.60 -8.94
CA TYR A 64 15.67 41.16 -7.59
C TYR A 64 15.55 42.37 -6.65
N ARG A 65 14.50 42.37 -5.82
CA ARG A 65 14.20 43.21 -4.63
C ARG A 65 13.06 44.22 -4.81
N ARG A 66 11.82 43.74 -4.66
CA ARG A 66 10.78 44.38 -3.83
C ARG A 66 9.57 43.45 -3.66
N ASP A 67 8.85 43.67 -2.55
CA ASP A 67 7.49 43.20 -2.26
C ASP A 67 7.28 41.88 -1.50
N ASP A 68 7.81 41.86 -0.28
CA ASP A 68 7.42 40.94 0.81
C ASP A 68 6.14 41.36 1.57
N ARG A 69 5.31 42.27 1.00
CA ARG A 69 4.05 42.73 1.62
C ARG A 69 2.77 42.34 0.88
N HIS A 70 2.87 41.75 -0.32
CA HIS A 70 1.70 41.32 -1.11
C HIS A 70 1.27 39.85 -0.88
N ARG A 71 2.00 39.07 -0.07
CA ARG A 71 1.71 37.63 0.13
C ARG A 71 0.61 37.31 1.16
N ARG A 72 0.18 38.25 2.00
CA ARG A 72 -0.85 37.98 3.03
C ARG A 72 -2.28 38.21 2.56
N HIS A 73 -2.53 39.15 1.65
CA HIS A 73 -3.88 39.39 1.12
C HIS A 73 -4.33 38.43 0.00
N HIS A 74 -3.40 37.72 -0.66
CA HIS A 74 -3.74 36.76 -1.71
C HIS A 74 -4.16 35.37 -1.21
N ARG A 75 -4.01 35.03 0.09
CA ARG A 75 -4.46 33.74 0.61
C ARG A 75 -5.96 33.69 0.90
N ASP A 76 -6.54 34.79 1.41
CA ASP A 76 -7.97 34.84 1.75
C ASP A 76 -8.85 35.02 0.51
N ASP A 77 -8.36 35.75 -0.50
CA ASP A 77 -9.06 35.89 -1.78
C ASP A 77 -9.03 34.60 -2.61
N ASP A 78 -7.96 33.80 -2.54
CA ASP A 78 -7.90 32.52 -3.25
C ASP A 78 -8.77 31.45 -2.59
N TYR A 79 -8.92 31.47 -1.27
CA TYR A 79 -9.89 30.63 -0.54
C TYR A 79 -11.34 30.98 -0.94
N ASN A 80 -11.69 32.26 -1.00
CA ASN A 80 -13.03 32.70 -1.40
C ASN A 80 -13.30 32.56 -2.92
N ARG A 81 -12.26 32.65 -3.77
CA ARG A 81 -12.38 32.42 -5.21
C ARG A 81 -12.56 30.93 -5.55
N ARG A 82 -11.94 30.02 -4.78
CA ARG A 82 -12.16 28.57 -4.84
C ARG A 82 -13.58 28.16 -4.40
N LYS A 83 -14.21 28.89 -3.48
CA LYS A 83 -15.66 28.74 -3.18
C LYS A 83 -16.56 29.17 -4.34
N ARG A 84 -16.15 30.15 -5.15
CA ARG A 84 -16.96 30.70 -6.26
C ARG A 84 -16.83 29.95 -7.58
N HIS A 85 -15.76 29.19 -7.80
CA HIS A 85 -15.73 28.17 -8.86
C HIS A 85 -16.39 26.89 -8.35
N SER A 86 -17.69 27.01 -8.03
CA SER A 86 -18.52 25.85 -7.74
C SER A 86 -18.49 24.93 -8.95
N TYR A 87 -17.94 23.74 -8.74
CA TYR A 87 -17.94 22.59 -9.62
C TYR A 87 -19.17 22.54 -10.56
N PRO A 88 -18.99 22.25 -11.87
CA PRO A 88 -20.11 21.89 -12.73
C PRO A 88 -20.92 20.70 -12.16
N HIS A 89 -20.27 19.84 -11.37
CA HIS A 89 -20.90 18.72 -10.65
C HIS A 89 -21.70 19.14 -9.39
N HIS A 90 -21.44 20.29 -8.77
CA HIS A 90 -22.21 20.77 -7.62
C HIS A 90 -23.59 21.29 -8.03
N LYS A 91 -23.72 21.91 -9.21
CA LYS A 91 -25.01 22.39 -9.74
C LYS A 91 -25.99 21.24 -10.00
N ARG A 92 -25.51 20.15 -10.62
CA ARG A 92 -26.30 18.94 -10.86
C ARG A 92 -26.72 18.26 -9.54
N TYR A 93 -25.89 18.40 -8.50
CA TYR A 93 -26.12 17.78 -7.20
C TYR A 93 -27.10 18.53 -6.28
N ASP A 94 -27.10 19.87 -6.27
CA ASP A 94 -28.17 20.63 -5.59
C ASP A 94 -29.54 20.40 -6.26
N GLU A 95 -29.54 20.01 -7.55
CA GLU A 95 -30.73 19.53 -8.27
C GLU A 95 -31.09 18.07 -7.88
N ASP A 96 -30.12 17.16 -7.71
CA ASP A 96 -30.35 15.77 -7.25
C ASP A 96 -30.80 15.70 -5.77
N LEU A 97 -30.38 16.62 -4.90
CA LEU A 97 -30.92 16.75 -3.53
C LEU A 97 -32.36 17.28 -3.48
N ARG A 98 -32.79 17.94 -4.56
CA ARG A 98 -34.15 18.47 -4.75
C ARG A 98 -35.01 17.55 -5.61
N SER A 99 -34.46 16.50 -6.18
CA SER A 99 -35.22 15.55 -6.98
C SER A 99 -36.06 14.65 -6.07
N GLU A 100 -37.23 14.25 -6.55
CA GLU A 100 -38.10 13.26 -5.90
C GLU A 100 -37.47 11.84 -5.85
N GLU A 101 -36.21 11.68 -6.25
CA GLU A 101 -35.47 10.42 -6.18
C GLU A 101 -34.57 10.28 -4.94
N TYR A 102 -34.42 11.33 -4.11
CA TYR A 102 -33.78 11.18 -2.80
C TYR A 102 -34.71 10.36 -1.89
N PRO A 103 -34.23 9.36 -1.12
CA PRO A 103 -35.12 8.48 -0.38
C PRO A 103 -36.03 9.27 0.55
N HIS A 104 -37.29 9.44 0.14
CA HIS A 104 -38.33 10.07 0.91
C HIS A 104 -38.52 9.24 2.19
N GLY A 105 -37.90 9.65 3.30
CA GLY A 105 -37.94 8.87 4.54
C GLY A 105 -36.82 9.13 5.56
N PHE A 106 -35.72 9.81 5.18
CA PHE A 106 -34.68 10.15 6.15
C PHE A 106 -35.04 11.39 6.98
N GLY A 107 -34.76 11.36 8.28
CA GLY A 107 -34.95 12.51 9.18
C GLY A 107 -34.02 13.69 8.86
N GLU A 108 -34.28 14.85 9.46
CA GLU A 108 -33.52 16.09 9.22
C GLU A 108 -32.03 15.95 9.55
N GLU A 109 -31.70 15.31 10.67
CA GLU A 109 -30.31 15.05 11.08
C GLU A 109 -29.54 14.21 10.04
N ASP A 110 -30.15 13.15 9.51
CA ASP A 110 -29.53 12.27 8.50
C ASP A 110 -29.25 13.03 7.19
N ARG A 111 -30.19 13.89 6.77
CA ARG A 111 -30.02 14.76 5.61
C ARG A 111 -28.88 15.75 5.81
N GLN A 112 -28.75 16.34 7.00
CA GLN A 112 -27.68 17.28 7.31
C GLN A 112 -26.30 16.60 7.26
N ILE A 113 -26.16 15.42 7.86
CA ILE A 113 -24.91 14.65 7.84
C ILE A 113 -24.47 14.31 6.41
N ARG A 114 -25.40 13.87 5.55
CA ARG A 114 -25.10 13.61 4.12
C ARG A 114 -24.75 14.87 3.34
N LYS A 115 -25.34 16.00 3.70
CA LYS A 115 -25.02 17.29 3.07
C LYS A 115 -23.58 17.68 3.38
N GLU A 116 -23.15 17.51 4.62
CA GLU A 116 -21.80 17.84 5.11
C GLU A 116 -20.75 16.82 4.67
N ASN A 117 -21.10 15.53 4.59
CA ASN A 117 -20.19 14.47 4.17
C ASN A 117 -20.65 13.82 2.86
N TYR A 118 -19.92 14.14 1.79
CA TYR A 118 -20.17 13.59 0.45
C TYR A 118 -20.11 12.05 0.39
N HIS A 119 -19.16 11.43 1.09
CA HIS A 119 -18.90 9.99 0.99
C HIS A 119 -20.05 9.14 1.53
N LEU A 120 -20.90 9.67 2.43
CA LEU A 120 -22.02 8.94 3.03
C LEU A 120 -23.27 8.92 2.15
N ARG A 121 -23.33 9.77 1.12
CA ARG A 121 -24.54 9.98 0.31
C ARG A 121 -25.02 8.71 -0.39
N GLN A 122 -24.12 7.80 -0.75
CA GLN A 122 -24.47 6.52 -1.36
C GLN A 122 -25.05 5.47 -0.39
N ASN A 123 -25.06 5.72 0.92
CA ASN A 123 -25.57 4.75 1.89
C ASN A 123 -27.09 4.61 1.71
N PRO A 124 -27.61 3.41 1.38
CA PRO A 124 -29.04 3.20 1.15
C PRO A 124 -29.86 3.16 2.45
N ARG A 125 -29.22 3.18 3.61
CA ARG A 125 -29.86 3.11 4.94
C ARG A 125 -29.63 4.41 5.70
N LYS A 126 -30.34 4.62 6.81
CA LYS A 126 -30.04 5.69 7.77
C LYS A 126 -28.57 5.59 8.21
N ILE A 127 -27.86 6.72 8.20
CA ILE A 127 -26.45 6.79 8.59
C ILE A 127 -26.32 6.37 10.05
N LYS A 128 -25.49 5.36 10.28
CA LYS A 128 -25.06 5.01 11.62
C LYS A 128 -23.90 5.93 12.02
N LYS A 129 -23.99 6.51 13.22
CA LYS A 129 -22.85 7.15 13.89
C LYS A 129 -22.11 6.07 14.67
N CYS A 130 -20.91 5.74 14.23
CA CYS A 130 -20.07 4.70 14.79
C CYS A 130 -19.06 5.31 15.75
N SER A 131 -19.02 4.81 16.98
CA SER A 131 -18.00 5.12 17.99
C SER A 131 -16.79 4.20 17.93
N SER A 132 -16.91 3.09 17.21
CA SER A 132 -15.85 2.10 17.00
C SER A 132 -15.59 1.93 15.51
N LEU A 133 -14.33 1.66 15.18
CA LEU A 133 -13.89 1.39 13.82
C LEU A 133 -13.43 -0.06 13.72
N GLU A 134 -14.10 -0.86 12.90
CA GLU A 134 -13.65 -2.22 12.57
C GLU A 134 -12.67 -2.15 11.39
N ARG A 135 -11.46 -2.67 11.57
CA ARG A 135 -10.42 -2.71 10.53
C ARG A 135 -10.32 -4.08 9.86
N LEU A 136 -10.86 -5.12 10.50
CA LEU A 136 -10.72 -6.50 10.09
C LEU A 136 -11.98 -6.99 9.40
N LEU A 137 -11.81 -7.80 8.35
CA LEU A 137 -12.88 -8.59 7.77
C LEU A 137 -12.94 -9.91 8.52
N LEU A 138 -13.73 -9.94 9.59
CA LEU A 138 -13.94 -11.14 10.41
C LEU A 138 -14.68 -12.24 9.64
N GLU A 139 -14.51 -13.50 10.05
CA GLU A 139 -15.14 -14.65 9.39
C GLU A 139 -16.67 -14.54 9.41
N ASP A 140 -17.25 -14.01 10.49
CA ASP A 140 -18.68 -13.80 10.68
C ASP A 140 -19.15 -12.39 10.30
N ALA A 141 -18.31 -11.60 9.58
CA ALA A 141 -18.66 -10.25 9.18
C ALA A 141 -19.99 -10.20 8.39
N PRO A 142 -20.78 -9.11 8.52
CA PRO A 142 -22.07 -9.00 7.85
C PRO A 142 -21.98 -9.13 6.33
N GLN A 143 -22.99 -9.76 5.73
CA GLN A 143 -23.10 -9.99 4.30
C GLN A 143 -24.23 -9.16 3.68
N LYS A 144 -24.09 -8.85 2.40
CA LYS A 144 -25.15 -8.30 1.56
C LYS A 144 -25.05 -8.96 0.20
N GLU A 145 -26.16 -9.51 -0.30
CA GLU A 145 -26.23 -10.13 -1.62
C GLU A 145 -25.69 -9.17 -2.69
N TYR A 146 -24.76 -9.69 -3.49
CA TYR A 146 -24.10 -8.91 -4.52
C TYR A 146 -25.02 -8.65 -5.71
N TYR A 147 -24.98 -7.42 -6.22
CA TYR A 147 -25.56 -7.03 -7.49
C TYR A 147 -24.71 -5.97 -8.19
N ALA A 148 -24.82 -5.92 -9.52
CA ALA A 148 -24.07 -4.96 -10.33
C ALA A 148 -24.60 -3.53 -10.14
N ARG A 149 -23.77 -2.63 -9.60
CA ARG A 149 -24.13 -1.24 -9.29
C ARG A 149 -24.10 -0.29 -10.50
N LYS A 150 -24.79 -0.60 -11.61
CA LYS A 150 -24.66 0.14 -12.89
C LYS A 150 -25.18 1.59 -12.84
N ASN A 151 -26.28 1.82 -12.11
CA ASN A 151 -26.97 3.12 -12.05
C ASN A 151 -26.99 3.72 -10.64
N GLU A 152 -26.08 3.29 -9.77
CA GLU A 152 -26.04 3.80 -8.41
C GLU A 152 -25.05 4.95 -8.27
N LEU A 153 -25.40 5.90 -7.41
CA LEU A 153 -24.47 6.90 -6.93
C LEU A 153 -23.31 6.22 -6.21
N ARG A 154 -22.08 6.58 -6.59
CA ARG A 154 -20.87 6.09 -5.93
C ARG A 154 -20.02 7.26 -5.45
N THR A 155 -20.05 7.48 -4.15
CA THR A 155 -19.49 8.71 -3.55
C THR A 155 -18.13 8.53 -2.90
N THR A 156 -17.77 7.34 -2.42
CA THR A 156 -16.45 7.08 -1.79
C THR A 156 -15.29 7.32 -2.76
N ASN A 157 -14.14 7.76 -2.25
CA ASN A 157 -12.96 7.98 -3.08
C ASN A 157 -12.15 6.70 -3.34
N HIS A 158 -11.46 6.68 -4.48
CA HIS A 158 -10.38 5.73 -4.75
C HIS A 158 -9.04 6.46 -4.84
N TRP A 159 -8.07 5.98 -4.06
CA TRP A 159 -6.71 6.51 -4.10
C TRP A 159 -5.67 5.40 -3.99
N GLY A 160 -5.22 4.90 -5.15
CA GLY A 160 -4.36 3.72 -5.24
C GLY A 160 -3.08 3.80 -4.39
N GLN A 161 -2.26 4.85 -4.54
CA GLN A 161 -1.02 4.98 -3.78
C GLN A 161 -1.27 5.16 -2.27
N ARG A 162 -2.28 5.94 -1.88
CA ARG A 162 -2.64 6.16 -0.48
C ARG A 162 -3.15 4.88 0.19
N LYS A 163 -3.97 4.11 -0.52
CA LYS A 163 -4.43 2.78 -0.11
C LYS A 163 -3.24 1.87 0.21
N LEU A 164 -2.28 1.78 -0.72
CA LEU A 164 -1.11 0.92 -0.57
C LEU A 164 -0.25 1.36 0.63
N LEU A 165 0.08 2.66 0.70
CA LEU A 165 0.89 3.22 1.79
C LEU A 165 0.29 2.91 3.16
N LEU A 166 -1.02 3.13 3.32
CA LEU A 166 -1.68 2.91 4.61
C LEU A 166 -1.71 1.43 4.99
N SER A 167 -1.92 0.51 4.04
CA SER A 167 -1.83 -0.92 4.35
C SER A 167 -0.43 -1.35 4.79
N GLU A 168 0.61 -0.76 4.19
CA GLU A 168 2.00 -1.07 4.55
C GLU A 168 2.39 -0.48 5.90
N ILE A 169 1.95 0.75 6.21
CA ILE A 169 2.12 1.34 7.54
C ILE A 169 1.40 0.50 8.59
N GLU A 170 0.16 0.08 8.33
CA GLU A 170 -0.62 -0.79 9.23
C GLU A 170 0.12 -2.11 9.48
N PHE A 171 0.57 -2.77 8.42
CA PHE A 171 1.34 -4.02 8.51
C PHE A 171 2.67 -3.86 9.26
N LEU A 172 3.50 -2.88 8.92
CA LEU A 172 4.82 -2.69 9.55
C LEU A 172 4.71 -2.14 10.97
N THR A 173 3.65 -1.41 11.30
CA THR A 173 3.39 -1.01 12.69
C THR A 173 3.10 -2.24 13.54
N GLU A 174 2.29 -3.15 13.03
CA GLU A 174 1.85 -4.30 13.80
C GLU A 174 2.89 -5.44 13.83
N TYR A 175 3.47 -5.77 12.67
CA TYR A 175 4.33 -6.93 12.50
C TYR A 175 5.81 -6.58 12.29
N GLY A 176 6.16 -5.29 12.19
CA GLY A 176 7.52 -4.81 11.90
C GLY A 176 8.60 -5.21 12.90
N GLU A 177 8.24 -5.62 14.11
CA GLU A 177 9.21 -6.08 15.12
C GLU A 177 9.68 -7.52 14.89
N ARG A 178 8.93 -8.30 14.10
CA ARG A 178 9.28 -9.70 13.82
C ARG A 178 10.52 -9.83 12.94
N SER A 179 10.77 -8.85 12.08
CA SER A 179 12.03 -8.75 11.34
C SER A 179 12.32 -7.33 10.90
N LYS A 180 13.62 -7.03 10.76
CA LYS A 180 14.12 -5.78 10.19
C LYS A 180 14.28 -5.84 8.67
N THR A 181 14.20 -7.02 8.05
CA THR A 181 14.30 -7.14 6.59
C THR A 181 12.92 -7.27 5.96
N VAL A 182 12.60 -6.38 5.02
CA VAL A 182 11.33 -6.36 4.29
C VAL A 182 11.60 -6.67 2.82
N VAL A 183 11.05 -7.78 2.32
CA VAL A 183 11.07 -8.14 0.90
C VAL A 183 9.73 -7.76 0.29
N TYR A 184 9.75 -6.88 -0.71
CA TYR A 184 8.53 -6.38 -1.37
C TYR A 184 8.54 -6.75 -2.85
N ALA A 185 7.68 -7.71 -3.23
CA ALA A 185 7.41 -8.09 -4.62
C ALA A 185 6.28 -7.26 -5.26
N GLY A 186 6.49 -6.76 -6.47
CA GLY A 186 5.52 -5.90 -7.16
C GLY A 186 5.58 -4.44 -6.66
N ALA A 187 6.79 -3.95 -6.41
CA ALA A 187 7.01 -2.69 -5.71
C ALA A 187 7.02 -1.44 -6.62
N ALA A 188 7.10 -1.57 -7.94
CA ALA A 188 7.22 -0.43 -8.86
C ALA A 188 5.84 0.13 -9.30
N PRO A 189 5.75 1.42 -9.67
CA PRO A 189 6.84 2.41 -9.68
C PRO A 189 7.29 2.84 -8.28
N GLY A 190 6.51 2.55 -7.23
CA GLY A 190 6.95 2.75 -5.85
C GLY A 190 7.18 4.20 -5.44
N SER A 191 6.44 5.16 -6.03
CA SER A 191 6.64 6.60 -5.77
C SER A 191 6.48 7.00 -4.30
N LYS A 192 5.68 6.25 -3.53
CA LYS A 192 5.49 6.41 -2.09
C LYS A 192 6.52 5.67 -1.22
N ASN A 193 7.30 4.76 -1.80
CA ASN A 193 8.10 3.80 -1.02
C ASN A 193 9.28 4.49 -0.33
N GLU A 194 9.76 5.62 -0.86
CA GLU A 194 10.73 6.48 -0.19
C GLU A 194 10.16 7.01 1.13
N TYR A 195 8.93 7.53 1.10
CA TYR A 195 8.24 7.96 2.31
C TYR A 195 7.99 6.80 3.28
N LEU A 196 7.57 5.62 2.78
CA LEU A 196 7.42 4.43 3.62
C LEU A 196 8.74 4.08 4.34
N ALA A 197 9.86 4.02 3.61
CA ALA A 197 11.15 3.69 4.19
C ALA A 197 11.60 4.72 5.24
N ASN A 198 11.28 6.00 5.05
CA ASN A 198 11.56 7.05 6.03
C ASN A 198 10.74 6.91 7.32
N LEU A 199 9.53 6.34 7.25
CA LEU A 199 8.71 6.07 8.45
C LEU A 199 9.25 4.90 9.28
N PHE A 200 10.07 4.03 8.67
CA PHE A 200 10.62 2.83 9.28
C PHE A 200 12.14 2.75 9.03
N PRO A 201 12.93 3.68 9.57
CA PRO A 201 14.35 3.83 9.23
C PRO A 201 15.22 2.64 9.66
N ASP A 202 14.77 1.88 10.66
CA ASP A 202 15.45 0.67 11.17
C ASP A 202 15.25 -0.56 10.27
N HIS A 203 14.37 -0.47 9.27
CA HIS A 203 14.09 -1.57 8.36
C HIS A 203 14.95 -1.47 7.10
N LYS A 204 15.44 -2.62 6.66
CA LYS A 204 16.07 -2.84 5.37
C LYS A 204 15.00 -3.27 4.36
N PHE A 205 14.72 -2.44 3.38
CA PHE A 205 13.77 -2.68 2.31
C PHE A 205 14.46 -3.24 1.06
N ILE A 206 13.92 -4.33 0.54
CA ILE A 206 14.32 -4.94 -0.73
C ILE A 206 13.11 -4.88 -1.66
N PHE A 207 13.08 -3.87 -2.52
CA PHE A 207 12.01 -3.66 -3.50
C PHE A 207 12.35 -4.39 -4.79
N VAL A 208 11.47 -5.30 -5.22
CA VAL A 208 11.65 -6.13 -6.40
C VAL A 208 10.49 -5.90 -7.37
N ASP A 209 10.82 -5.49 -8.60
CA ASP A 209 9.84 -5.32 -9.67
C ASP A 209 10.53 -5.29 -11.05
N PRO A 210 9.96 -5.91 -12.10
CA PRO A 210 10.49 -5.81 -13.45
C PRO A 210 10.32 -4.41 -14.06
N ASN A 211 9.38 -3.59 -13.58
CA ASN A 211 9.17 -2.23 -14.08
C ASN A 211 10.17 -1.23 -13.47
N PRO A 212 10.46 -0.14 -14.19
CA PRO A 212 11.30 0.93 -13.67
C PRO A 212 10.73 1.54 -12.38
N PHE A 213 11.61 1.73 -11.40
CA PHE A 213 11.29 2.46 -10.17
C PHE A 213 11.22 3.97 -10.40
N HIS A 214 10.43 4.65 -9.58
CA HIS A 214 10.29 6.10 -9.60
C HIS A 214 11.60 6.80 -9.20
N GLU A 215 11.92 7.93 -9.84
CA GLU A 215 13.17 8.68 -9.64
C GLU A 215 13.45 9.01 -8.16
N LYS A 216 12.42 9.40 -7.40
CA LYS A 216 12.51 9.64 -5.95
C LYS A 216 13.06 8.44 -5.18
N LEU A 217 12.58 7.24 -5.50
CA LEU A 217 13.00 6.01 -4.81
C LEU A 217 14.42 5.62 -5.21
N ILE A 218 14.79 5.82 -6.48
CA ILE A 218 16.16 5.62 -6.95
C ILE A 218 17.13 6.55 -6.20
N ALA A 219 16.81 7.85 -6.14
CA ALA A 219 17.63 8.81 -5.41
C ALA A 219 17.75 8.48 -3.91
N ALA A 220 16.67 7.97 -3.29
CA ALA A 220 16.70 7.51 -1.90
C ALA A 220 17.60 6.28 -1.73
N ALA A 221 17.56 5.31 -2.65
CA ALA A 221 18.43 4.12 -2.62
C ALA A 221 19.91 4.45 -2.77
N GLU A 222 20.25 5.49 -3.54
CA GLU A 222 21.63 5.99 -3.66
C GLU A 222 22.18 6.58 -2.35
N GLN A 223 21.29 7.11 -1.50
CA GLN A 223 21.65 7.77 -0.26
C GLN A 223 21.47 6.88 0.98
N ASN A 224 20.63 5.85 0.88
CA ASN A 224 20.28 4.98 2.00
C ASN A 224 20.57 3.51 1.66
N PRO A 225 21.60 2.88 2.24
CA PRO A 225 21.95 1.48 1.98
C PRO A 225 20.88 0.49 2.49
N ASN A 226 19.94 0.94 3.33
CA ASN A 226 18.79 0.14 3.75
C ASN A 226 17.71 0.04 2.66
N ILE A 227 17.85 0.73 1.52
CA ILE A 227 16.92 0.63 0.40
C ILE A 227 17.64 -0.04 -0.77
N ILE A 228 17.22 -1.26 -1.09
CA ILE A 228 17.75 -2.06 -2.20
C ILE A 228 16.68 -2.16 -3.28
N LEU A 229 17.05 -1.84 -4.52
CA LEU A 229 16.18 -1.93 -5.69
C LEU A 229 16.67 -3.06 -6.59
N ILE A 230 15.78 -4.01 -6.89
CA ILE A 230 16.05 -5.13 -7.79
C ILE A 230 15.07 -5.03 -8.96
N ASN A 231 15.58 -4.62 -10.12
CA ASN A 231 14.77 -4.52 -11.33
C ASN A 231 14.67 -5.88 -12.03
N ALA A 232 13.89 -6.80 -11.46
CA ALA A 232 13.69 -8.15 -11.96
C ALA A 232 12.32 -8.68 -11.56
N PHE A 233 11.90 -9.78 -12.19
CA PHE A 233 10.75 -10.54 -11.73
C PHE A 233 11.02 -11.18 -10.37
N PHE A 234 9.97 -11.25 -9.55
CA PHE A 234 9.98 -12.07 -8.35
C PHE A 234 9.57 -13.49 -8.75
N THR A 235 10.43 -14.47 -8.49
CA THR A 235 10.25 -15.87 -8.89
C THR A 235 10.37 -16.78 -7.68
N ASP A 236 10.06 -18.07 -7.85
CA ASP A 236 10.27 -19.08 -6.81
C ASP A 236 11.74 -19.18 -6.38
N GLU A 237 12.70 -19.07 -7.32
CA GLU A 237 14.13 -19.02 -7.00
C GLU A 237 14.49 -17.76 -6.22
N THR A 238 13.81 -16.65 -6.49
CA THR A 238 14.01 -15.41 -5.71
C THR A 238 13.46 -15.57 -4.31
N ALA A 239 12.28 -16.18 -4.14
CA ALA A 239 11.70 -16.46 -2.83
C ALA A 239 12.60 -17.36 -1.98
N LEU A 240 13.16 -18.42 -2.57
CA LEU A 240 14.05 -19.37 -1.89
C LEU A 240 15.35 -18.73 -1.38
N LYS A 241 15.81 -17.63 -1.98
CA LYS A 241 17.00 -16.91 -1.47
C LYS A 241 16.80 -16.34 -0.07
N TYR A 242 15.56 -16.13 0.35
CA TYR A 242 15.21 -15.49 1.61
C TYR A 242 14.67 -16.46 2.68
N LYS A 243 14.69 -17.77 2.43
CA LYS A 243 14.07 -18.77 3.31
C LYS A 243 14.55 -18.72 4.76
N ASP A 244 15.85 -18.50 4.96
CA ASP A 244 16.49 -18.50 6.28
C ASP A 244 16.83 -17.08 6.77
N ASP A 245 16.42 -16.05 6.02
CA ASP A 245 16.76 -14.66 6.32
C ASP A 245 15.82 -14.01 7.34
N HIS A 246 14.81 -14.76 7.83
CA HIS A 246 13.74 -14.29 8.73
C HIS A 246 13.19 -12.95 8.26
N VAL A 247 12.43 -12.91 7.17
CA VAL A 247 11.98 -11.66 6.54
C VAL A 247 10.51 -11.36 6.81
N LEU A 248 10.12 -10.11 6.68
CA LEU A 248 8.74 -9.71 6.41
C LEU A 248 8.53 -9.66 4.90
N PHE A 249 7.44 -10.26 4.43
CA PHE A 249 7.14 -10.30 3.00
C PHE A 249 5.92 -9.42 2.67
N ILE A 250 6.02 -8.62 1.61
CA ILE A 250 4.92 -7.83 1.06
C ILE A 250 4.78 -8.20 -0.42
N SER A 251 3.56 -8.49 -0.85
CA SER A 251 3.25 -8.72 -2.27
C SER A 251 2.06 -7.89 -2.73
N ASP A 252 2.28 -7.08 -3.78
CA ASP A 252 1.23 -6.38 -4.54
C ASP A 252 1.34 -6.69 -6.05
N ILE A 253 1.75 -7.92 -6.39
CA ILE A 253 1.82 -8.34 -7.79
C ILE A 253 0.47 -8.22 -8.48
N ARG A 254 0.52 -7.93 -9.78
CA ARG A 254 -0.64 -7.88 -10.66
C ARG A 254 -0.22 -8.38 -12.02
N THR A 255 -0.65 -9.58 -12.38
CA THR A 255 -0.49 -10.07 -13.75
C THR A 255 -1.76 -9.85 -14.59
N ALA A 256 -2.91 -9.63 -13.94
CA ALA A 256 -4.20 -9.41 -14.60
C ALA A 256 -4.39 -7.98 -15.16
N ASP A 257 -4.89 -7.88 -16.39
CA ASP A 257 -5.34 -6.62 -16.99
C ASP A 257 -6.73 -6.70 -17.63
N ASN A 258 -7.72 -6.14 -16.92
CA ASN A 258 -9.11 -6.06 -17.37
C ASN A 258 -9.33 -5.22 -18.64
N LYS A 259 -8.33 -4.46 -19.11
CA LYS A 259 -8.44 -3.69 -20.37
C LYS A 259 -8.11 -4.51 -21.61
N VAL A 260 -7.36 -5.59 -21.46
CA VAL A 260 -6.77 -6.34 -22.58
C VAL A 260 -7.14 -7.82 -22.52
N MET A 261 -7.44 -8.33 -21.33
CA MET A 261 -7.93 -9.66 -21.10
C MET A 261 -9.46 -9.69 -21.11
N ASP A 262 -10.02 -10.77 -21.64
CA ASP A 262 -11.43 -11.10 -21.39
C ASP A 262 -11.64 -11.40 -19.90
N GLU A 263 -12.89 -11.29 -19.44
CA GLU A 263 -13.24 -11.46 -18.02
C GLU A 263 -12.86 -12.83 -17.48
N GLU A 264 -12.85 -13.87 -18.32
CA GLU A 264 -12.45 -15.22 -17.92
C GLU A 264 -10.95 -15.28 -17.59
N LYS A 265 -10.10 -14.77 -18.49
CA LYS A 265 -8.66 -14.68 -18.27
C LYS A 265 -8.30 -13.80 -17.08
N VAL A 266 -9.06 -12.73 -16.81
CA VAL A 266 -8.84 -11.90 -15.61
C VAL A 266 -8.96 -12.74 -14.34
N GLU A 267 -9.98 -13.57 -14.26
CA GLU A 267 -10.22 -14.40 -13.07
C GLU A 267 -9.22 -15.55 -12.95
N ASP A 268 -8.85 -16.19 -14.07
CA ASP A 268 -7.77 -17.19 -14.09
C ASP A 268 -6.44 -16.59 -13.63
N THR A 269 -6.17 -15.34 -14.03
CA THR A 269 -4.96 -14.63 -13.64
C THR A 269 -4.96 -14.28 -12.14
N ILE A 270 -6.12 -13.99 -11.53
CA ILE A 270 -6.23 -13.80 -10.07
C ILE A 270 -5.91 -15.10 -9.33
N VAL A 271 -6.39 -16.24 -9.82
CA VAL A 271 -6.06 -17.55 -9.25
C VAL A 271 -4.56 -17.81 -9.36
N ALA A 272 -3.94 -17.50 -10.50
CA ALA A 272 -2.50 -17.61 -10.69
C ALA A 272 -1.70 -16.67 -9.76
N ASP A 273 -2.11 -15.40 -9.62
CA ASP A 273 -1.49 -14.42 -8.72
C ASP A 273 -1.56 -14.89 -7.25
N ASN A 274 -2.70 -15.42 -6.81
CA ASN A 274 -2.84 -16.00 -5.49
C ASN A 274 -1.89 -17.20 -5.34
N ARG A 275 -1.87 -18.15 -6.29
CA ARG A 275 -0.97 -19.32 -6.24
C ARG A 275 0.50 -18.93 -6.14
N MET A 276 0.95 -17.92 -6.90
CA MET A 276 2.32 -17.42 -6.82
C MET A 276 2.62 -16.83 -5.44
N GLN A 277 1.75 -15.96 -4.92
CA GLN A 277 1.91 -15.37 -3.58
C GLN A 277 1.99 -16.43 -2.48
N MET A 278 1.13 -17.45 -2.51
CA MET A 278 1.16 -18.57 -1.56
C MET A 278 2.41 -19.43 -1.73
N SER A 279 2.79 -19.75 -2.97
CA SER A 279 4.04 -20.46 -3.27
C SER A 279 5.25 -19.75 -2.66
N TRP A 280 5.37 -18.43 -2.87
CA TRP A 280 6.47 -17.65 -2.33
C TRP A 280 6.46 -17.60 -0.81
N HIS A 281 5.30 -17.45 -0.18
CA HIS A 281 5.18 -17.53 1.27
C HIS A 281 5.67 -18.87 1.81
N LEU A 282 5.20 -19.99 1.24
CA LEU A 282 5.58 -21.34 1.68
C LEU A 282 7.07 -21.64 1.45
N LYS A 283 7.65 -21.13 0.36
CA LYS A 283 9.08 -21.31 0.03
C LYS A 283 10.00 -20.43 0.89
N MET A 284 9.57 -19.20 1.18
CA MET A 284 10.33 -18.21 1.93
C MET A 284 10.19 -18.37 3.44
N GLU A 285 9.13 -19.03 3.93
CA GLU A 285 8.82 -19.18 5.36
C GLU A 285 8.99 -17.85 6.15
N PRO A 286 8.39 -16.73 5.69
CA PRO A 286 8.62 -15.42 6.30
C PRO A 286 7.92 -15.31 7.66
N GLU A 287 8.41 -14.40 8.50
CA GLU A 287 7.87 -14.13 9.83
C GLU A 287 6.42 -13.62 9.80
N ALA A 288 6.07 -12.90 8.74
CA ALA A 288 4.70 -12.56 8.36
C ALA A 288 4.67 -12.16 6.87
N SER A 289 3.52 -12.32 6.23
CA SER A 289 3.31 -11.87 4.85
C SER A 289 2.07 -11.04 4.68
N MET A 290 2.20 -9.81 4.18
CA MET A 290 1.06 -9.04 3.69
C MET A 290 0.87 -9.28 2.20
N LEU A 291 -0.23 -9.94 1.84
CA LEU A 291 -0.55 -10.37 0.49
C LEU A 291 -1.75 -9.58 -0.03
N LYS A 292 -1.69 -9.19 -1.31
CA LYS A 292 -2.85 -8.68 -2.02
C LYS A 292 -3.84 -9.82 -2.18
N PHE A 293 -4.98 -9.71 -1.51
CA PHE A 293 -5.96 -10.79 -1.45
C PHE A 293 -7.27 -10.41 -2.13
N ARG A 294 -7.67 -11.21 -3.11
CA ARG A 294 -8.98 -11.14 -3.77
C ARG A 294 -9.31 -12.55 -4.26
N LEU A 295 -10.55 -12.98 -4.03
CA LEU A 295 -11.07 -14.23 -4.55
C LEU A 295 -11.67 -14.03 -5.95
N PRO A 296 -11.67 -15.08 -6.79
CA PRO A 296 -12.35 -15.03 -8.07
C PRO A 296 -13.86 -14.83 -7.89
N TRP A 297 -14.51 -14.16 -8.84
CA TRP A 297 -15.97 -13.99 -8.84
C TRP A 297 -16.68 -15.34 -9.06
N GLY A 298 -17.84 -15.48 -8.42
CA GLY A 298 -18.74 -16.62 -8.62
C GLY A 298 -18.79 -17.60 -7.44
N LYS A 299 -19.60 -18.65 -7.59
CA LYS A 299 -19.76 -19.67 -6.56
C LYS A 299 -18.54 -20.58 -6.54
N GLY A 300 -18.12 -20.99 -5.35
CA GLY A 300 -17.04 -21.94 -5.16
C GLY A 300 -16.27 -21.67 -3.89
N THR A 301 -15.27 -22.51 -3.66
CA THR A 301 -14.38 -22.42 -2.51
C THR A 301 -12.96 -22.24 -3.00
N THR A 302 -12.18 -21.34 -2.39
CA THR A 302 -10.76 -21.16 -2.68
C THR A 302 -9.95 -21.54 -1.45
N LYS A 303 -9.15 -22.61 -1.52
CA LYS A 303 -8.17 -22.92 -0.48
C LYS A 303 -6.97 -21.98 -0.60
N TYR A 304 -6.66 -21.26 0.47
CA TYR A 304 -5.55 -20.31 0.50
C TYR A 304 -4.95 -20.19 1.90
N LEU A 305 -3.92 -19.35 2.09
CA LEU A 305 -3.41 -19.01 3.43
C LEU A 305 -4.53 -18.43 4.30
N SER A 306 -4.56 -18.83 5.56
CA SER A 306 -5.59 -18.42 6.51
C SER A 306 -5.35 -16.99 6.99
N GLY A 307 -6.38 -16.16 6.92
CA GLY A 307 -6.45 -14.85 7.57
C GLY A 307 -7.28 -14.88 8.86
N TYR A 308 -7.59 -16.07 9.38
CA TYR A 308 -8.42 -16.30 10.57
C TYR A 308 -7.72 -17.16 11.64
N HIS A 309 -6.52 -17.67 11.36
CA HIS A 309 -5.79 -18.56 12.25
C HIS A 309 -4.70 -17.81 13.03
N GLY A 310 -4.73 -17.89 14.35
CA GLY A 310 -3.75 -17.25 15.24
C GLY A 310 -3.74 -15.72 15.07
N ASP A 311 -2.57 -15.16 14.82
CA ASP A 311 -2.36 -13.71 14.63
C ASP A 311 -2.59 -13.25 13.17
N ALA A 312 -2.98 -14.16 12.28
CA ALA A 312 -3.30 -13.83 10.89
C ALA A 312 -4.60 -13.03 10.77
N LYS A 313 -4.67 -12.12 9.80
CA LYS A 313 -5.75 -11.13 9.68
C LYS A 313 -6.09 -10.80 8.24
N ILE A 314 -7.32 -10.38 7.99
CA ILE A 314 -7.74 -9.78 6.71
C ILE A 314 -8.13 -8.33 6.96
N TYR A 315 -7.39 -7.39 6.41
CA TYR A 315 -7.62 -5.95 6.60
C TYR A 315 -8.52 -5.38 5.50
N LEU A 316 -9.52 -4.62 5.92
CA LEU A 316 -10.44 -3.90 5.06
C LEU A 316 -9.72 -2.74 4.35
N PRO A 317 -9.95 -2.51 3.04
CA PRO A 317 -9.18 -1.55 2.28
C PRO A 317 -9.56 -0.10 2.63
N VAL A 318 -8.55 0.73 2.94
CA VAL A 318 -8.70 2.19 3.10
C VAL A 318 -8.48 2.87 1.76
N TRP A 319 -9.37 3.77 1.35
CA TRP A 319 -9.32 4.44 0.03
C TRP A 319 -9.34 3.46 -1.16
N GLY A 320 -9.90 2.27 -0.96
CA GLY A 320 -10.07 1.23 -1.97
C GLY A 320 -11.01 1.67 -3.11
N ARG A 321 -11.01 0.93 -4.22
CA ARG A 321 -12.03 1.16 -5.27
C ARG A 321 -13.43 0.98 -4.69
N GLN A 322 -14.41 1.70 -5.22
CA GLN A 322 -15.77 1.82 -4.64
C GLN A 322 -16.58 0.51 -4.59
N SER A 323 -16.11 -0.55 -5.23
CA SER A 323 -16.75 -1.88 -5.25
C SER A 323 -15.67 -2.97 -5.24
N THR A 324 -14.58 -2.73 -4.53
CA THR A 324 -13.46 -3.67 -4.49
C THR A 324 -13.77 -4.89 -3.62
N THR A 325 -13.40 -6.08 -4.08
CA THR A 325 -13.26 -7.28 -3.24
C THR A 325 -11.80 -7.53 -2.86
N GLU A 326 -10.89 -6.64 -3.25
CA GLU A 326 -9.49 -6.68 -2.82
C GLU A 326 -9.34 -6.18 -1.38
N THR A 327 -8.75 -7.02 -0.52
CA THR A 327 -8.32 -6.74 0.84
C THR A 327 -6.79 -6.95 0.96
N ARG A 328 -6.26 -6.85 2.17
CA ARG A 328 -4.88 -7.26 2.48
C ARG A 328 -4.91 -8.38 3.50
N LEU A 329 -4.47 -9.57 3.10
CA LEU A 329 -4.37 -10.72 4.00
C LEU A 329 -2.96 -10.72 4.60
N VAL A 330 -2.87 -10.69 5.92
CA VAL A 330 -1.64 -10.93 6.66
C VAL A 330 -1.62 -12.37 7.13
N ALA A 331 -0.72 -13.18 6.57
CA ALA A 331 -0.52 -14.57 6.94
C ALA A 331 0.65 -14.70 7.94
N ILE A 332 0.47 -15.57 8.94
CA ILE A 332 1.52 -16.00 9.86
C ILE A 332 1.55 -17.52 9.87
N GLY A 333 2.70 -18.08 9.51
CA GLY A 333 2.85 -19.51 9.27
C GLY A 333 1.99 -20.03 8.10
N ASN A 334 1.93 -21.34 7.97
CA ASN A 334 1.43 -22.00 6.76
C ASN A 334 -0.02 -22.51 6.88
N ALA A 335 -0.77 -22.05 7.88
CA ALA A 335 -2.16 -22.45 8.06
C ALA A 335 -2.99 -22.05 6.83
N THR A 336 -3.86 -22.95 6.37
CA THR A 336 -4.73 -22.71 5.22
C THR A 336 -6.19 -22.63 5.66
N TYR A 337 -7.02 -22.03 4.81
CA TYR A 337 -8.45 -21.88 5.01
C TYR A 337 -9.19 -22.02 3.68
N ASP A 338 -10.36 -22.66 3.73
CA ASP A 338 -11.26 -22.87 2.61
C ASP A 338 -12.27 -21.71 2.52
N TYR A 339 -11.93 -20.68 1.74
CA TYR A 339 -12.77 -19.49 1.61
C TYR A 339 -13.96 -19.73 0.71
N ASP A 340 -15.18 -19.49 1.20
CA ASP A 340 -16.36 -19.37 0.35
C ASP A 340 -16.29 -18.05 -0.45
N ASN A 341 -16.19 -18.16 -1.77
CA ASN A 341 -16.03 -17.02 -2.66
C ASN A 341 -17.25 -16.08 -2.60
N THR A 342 -18.46 -16.63 -2.50
CA THR A 342 -19.71 -15.85 -2.44
C THR A 342 -19.83 -15.14 -1.10
N LYS A 343 -19.56 -15.84 0.01
CA LYS A 343 -19.56 -15.22 1.35
C LYS A 343 -18.59 -14.04 1.41
N TYR A 344 -17.35 -14.23 0.97
CA TYR A 344 -16.31 -13.19 0.97
C TYR A 344 -16.70 -11.98 0.10
N GLU A 345 -17.24 -12.25 -1.08
CA GLU A 345 -17.76 -11.24 -2.01
C GLU A 345 -18.87 -10.40 -1.35
N GLU A 346 -19.86 -11.05 -0.74
CA GLU A 346 -21.00 -10.40 -0.10
C GLU A 346 -20.60 -9.63 1.16
N GLN A 347 -19.60 -10.08 1.90
CA GLN A 347 -18.99 -9.35 3.02
C GLN A 347 -18.31 -8.06 2.52
N CYS A 348 -17.49 -8.17 1.48
CA CYS A 348 -16.87 -7.01 0.85
C CYS A 348 -17.92 -6.05 0.26
N PHE A 349 -19.02 -6.57 -0.28
CA PHE A 349 -20.11 -5.76 -0.81
C PHE A 349 -20.88 -5.02 0.28
N PHE A 350 -21.16 -5.68 1.41
CA PHE A 350 -21.71 -5.04 2.59
C PHE A 350 -20.80 -3.91 3.08
N PHE A 351 -19.49 -4.19 3.20
CA PHE A 351 -18.52 -3.18 3.61
C PHE A 351 -18.58 -1.95 2.69
N ASN A 352 -18.43 -2.14 1.37
CA ASN A 352 -18.36 -1.02 0.44
C ASN A 352 -19.66 -0.19 0.34
N THR A 353 -20.82 -0.83 0.49
CA THR A 353 -22.12 -0.16 0.26
C THR A 353 -22.80 0.33 1.53
N ILE A 354 -22.47 -0.24 2.69
CA ILE A 354 -23.04 0.10 3.99
C ILE A 354 -21.97 0.66 4.91
N MET A 355 -21.09 -0.21 5.44
CA MET A 355 -20.19 0.13 6.55
C MET A 355 -19.21 1.25 6.20
N ARG A 356 -18.65 1.26 4.99
CA ARG A 356 -17.73 2.29 4.49
C ARG A 356 -18.41 3.65 4.34
N CYS A 357 -19.74 3.66 4.25
CA CYS A 357 -20.58 4.83 4.04
C CYS A 357 -21.36 5.25 5.31
N ASP A 358 -20.93 4.77 6.48
CA ASP A 358 -21.38 5.26 7.79
C ASP A 358 -20.46 6.36 8.32
N TYR A 359 -20.92 7.08 9.34
CA TYR A 359 -20.20 8.19 9.97
C TYR A 359 -19.29 7.66 11.09
N TYR A 360 -18.02 8.07 11.09
CA TYR A 360 -17.03 7.67 12.10
C TYR A 360 -16.37 8.91 12.71
N GLU A 361 -16.63 9.12 13.98
CA GLU A 361 -16.07 10.25 14.73
C GLU A 361 -14.53 10.15 14.80
N HIS A 362 -13.84 11.28 14.63
CA HIS A 362 -12.39 11.37 14.77
C HIS A 362 -11.99 12.80 15.14
N ASP A 363 -10.87 12.97 15.82
CA ASP A 363 -10.46 14.24 16.43
C ASP A 363 -9.56 15.12 15.56
N VAL A 364 -9.26 14.70 14.32
CA VAL A 364 -8.60 15.57 13.34
C VAL A 364 -9.60 16.58 12.79
N ASP A 365 -9.26 17.87 12.89
CA ASP A 365 -10.03 18.97 12.30
C ASP A 365 -10.02 18.84 10.76
N VAL A 366 -11.19 18.49 10.21
CA VAL A 366 -11.41 18.32 8.77
C VAL A 366 -11.09 19.58 7.95
N ASN A 367 -11.07 20.77 8.57
CA ASN A 367 -10.70 22.00 7.88
C ASN A 367 -9.18 22.11 7.65
N GLN A 368 -8.37 21.38 8.42
CA GLN A 368 -6.91 21.37 8.27
C GLN A 368 -6.44 20.40 7.19
N VAL A 369 -7.22 19.36 6.89
CA VAL A 369 -6.89 18.37 5.85
C VAL A 369 -8.01 18.33 4.81
N PRO A 370 -7.84 19.04 3.67
CA PRO A 370 -8.87 19.13 2.65
C PRO A 370 -9.36 17.75 2.20
N GLY A 371 -10.68 17.52 2.33
CA GLY A 371 -11.38 16.32 1.88
C GLY A 371 -11.55 15.21 2.93
N LEU A 372 -11.02 15.37 4.14
CA LEU A 372 -11.49 14.57 5.27
C LEU A 372 -12.93 14.95 5.63
N CYS A 373 -13.73 13.98 6.07
CA CYS A 373 -15.16 14.19 6.25
C CYS A 373 -15.83 13.27 7.29
N HIS A 374 -15.09 12.52 8.11
CA HIS A 374 -15.65 11.50 9.03
C HIS A 374 -16.31 10.29 8.33
N CYS A 375 -15.88 9.95 7.12
CA CYS A 375 -16.21 8.64 6.55
C CYS A 375 -15.28 7.56 7.11
N TYR A 376 -15.59 6.29 6.82
CA TYR A 376 -14.75 5.16 7.21
C TYR A 376 -13.29 5.33 6.80
N ASP A 377 -13.03 5.74 5.56
CA ASP A 377 -11.67 5.86 5.05
C ASP A 377 -10.86 6.94 5.80
N CYS A 378 -11.52 8.04 6.20
CA CYS A 378 -10.91 9.09 7.03
C CYS A 378 -10.52 8.56 8.40
N ALA A 379 -11.49 7.93 9.09
CA ALA A 379 -11.28 7.41 10.42
C ALA A 379 -10.24 6.27 10.43
N ALA A 380 -10.24 5.40 9.42
CA ALA A 380 -9.26 4.33 9.28
C ALA A 380 -7.85 4.84 9.03
N GLU A 381 -7.68 5.85 8.18
CA GLU A 381 -6.39 6.49 8.02
C GLU A 381 -5.87 7.10 9.32
N ILE A 382 -6.71 7.89 10.01
CA ILE A 382 -6.32 8.53 11.28
C ILE A 382 -5.99 7.46 12.33
N HIS A 383 -6.78 6.39 12.40
CA HIS A 383 -6.53 5.27 13.29
C HIS A 383 -5.15 4.65 13.03
N ILE A 384 -4.86 4.27 11.79
CA ILE A 384 -3.57 3.66 11.40
C ILE A 384 -2.40 4.58 11.76
N LEU A 385 -2.49 5.86 11.39
CA LEU A 385 -1.43 6.83 11.64
C LEU A 385 -1.23 7.11 13.14
N LYS A 386 -2.31 7.13 13.94
CA LYS A 386 -2.22 7.25 15.40
C LYS A 386 -1.55 6.03 16.03
N GLN A 387 -1.87 4.82 15.58
CA GLN A 387 -1.21 3.61 16.08
C GLN A 387 0.29 3.64 15.80
N TRP A 388 0.66 4.02 14.57
CA TRP A 388 2.07 4.22 14.21
C TRP A 388 2.73 5.30 15.06
N ALA A 389 2.13 6.49 15.18
CA ALA A 389 2.72 7.61 15.90
C ALA A 389 2.93 7.30 17.39
N ARG A 390 2.01 6.54 18.00
CA ARG A 390 2.16 6.06 19.39
C ARG A 390 3.27 5.02 19.52
N LYS A 391 3.35 4.07 18.59
CA LYS A 391 4.35 3.00 18.64
C LYS A 391 5.77 3.51 18.43
N PHE A 392 5.95 4.45 17.50
CA PHE A 392 7.27 4.99 17.13
C PHE A 392 7.50 6.40 17.67
N LYS A 393 6.88 6.75 18.81
CA LYS A 393 6.88 8.11 19.35
C LYS A 393 8.29 8.71 19.51
N ASP A 394 9.26 7.91 19.94
CA ASP A 394 10.63 8.37 20.21
C ASP A 394 11.37 8.84 18.94
N ALA A 395 10.93 8.39 17.77
CA ALA A 395 11.50 8.82 16.49
C ALA A 395 10.98 10.20 16.04
N TRP A 396 9.88 10.70 16.60
CA TRP A 396 9.17 11.88 16.06
C TRP A 396 8.78 12.94 17.08
N PHE A 397 8.72 12.59 18.36
CA PHE A 397 8.49 13.53 19.45
C PHE A 397 9.80 13.75 20.21
N SER A 398 10.25 15.00 20.28
CA SER A 398 11.51 15.39 20.92
C SER A 398 11.33 15.70 22.42
N THR A 399 10.57 14.87 23.13
CA THR A 399 10.18 15.14 24.52
C THR A 399 10.61 14.02 25.46
N ASP A 400 11.13 14.38 26.63
CA ASP A 400 11.44 13.43 27.72
C ASP A 400 10.16 12.84 28.36
N SER A 401 8.98 13.36 27.99
CA SER A 401 7.67 12.92 28.45
C SER A 401 6.85 12.29 27.33
N GLU A 402 5.92 11.41 27.72
CA GLU A 402 4.91 10.85 26.81
C GLU A 402 4.17 11.97 26.04
N PRO A 403 4.05 11.87 24.70
CA PRO A 403 3.32 12.86 23.93
C PRO A 403 1.84 12.83 24.31
N THR A 404 1.25 14.01 24.44
CA THR A 404 -0.19 14.17 24.66
C THR A 404 -0.99 13.74 23.43
N GLU A 405 -2.27 13.40 23.61
CA GLU A 405 -3.16 13.08 22.47
C GLU A 405 -3.29 14.25 21.49
N GLU A 406 -3.22 15.50 21.98
CA GLU A 406 -3.24 16.70 21.15
C GLU A 406 -1.98 16.79 20.26
N GLU A 407 -0.81 16.47 20.79
CA GLU A 407 0.44 16.41 20.04
C GLU A 407 0.42 15.29 18.99
N ILE A 408 -0.09 14.12 19.35
CA ILE A 408 -0.28 12.99 18.44
C ILE A 408 -1.24 13.39 17.31
N THR A 409 -2.39 13.97 17.63
CA THR A 409 -3.38 14.40 16.63
C THR A 409 -2.82 15.49 15.73
N ALA A 410 -2.06 16.45 16.27
CA ALA A 410 -1.39 17.46 15.47
C ALA A 410 -0.32 16.85 14.54
N HIS A 411 0.42 15.84 15.00
CA HIS A 411 1.38 15.11 14.17
C HIS A 411 0.68 14.34 13.05
N VAL A 412 -0.36 13.56 13.38
CA VAL A 412 -1.16 12.81 12.40
C VAL A 412 -1.80 13.74 11.38
N THR A 413 -2.29 14.91 11.79
CA THR A 413 -2.82 15.93 10.88
C THR A 413 -1.78 16.35 9.82
N ARG A 414 -0.53 16.59 10.24
CA ARG A 414 0.59 16.90 9.32
C ARG A 414 0.92 15.71 8.42
N MET A 415 0.86 14.48 8.93
CA MET A 415 1.03 13.28 8.11
C MET A 415 -0.06 13.18 7.05
N CYS A 416 -1.34 13.33 7.39
CA CYS A 416 -2.44 13.28 6.44
C CYS A 416 -2.27 14.31 5.30
N GLN A 417 -1.78 15.51 5.62
CA GLN A 417 -1.41 16.53 4.62
C GLN A 417 -0.23 16.08 3.76
N ARG A 418 0.81 15.48 4.36
CA ARG A 418 1.97 14.96 3.63
C ARG A 418 1.59 13.82 2.69
N LEU A 419 0.69 12.93 3.10
CA LEU A 419 0.17 11.85 2.27
C LEU A 419 -0.51 12.38 1.00
N ASN A 420 -1.14 13.57 1.01
CA ASN A 420 -1.67 14.18 -0.22
C ASN A 420 -0.57 14.44 -1.27
N ILE A 421 0.64 14.75 -0.80
CA ILE A 421 1.79 15.03 -1.66
C ILE A 421 2.46 13.73 -2.10
N GLU A 422 2.78 12.84 -1.17
CA GLU A 422 3.55 11.62 -1.48
C GLU A 422 2.73 10.58 -2.26
N CYS A 423 1.40 10.60 -2.12
CA CYS A 423 0.52 9.70 -2.85
C CYS A 423 -0.10 10.33 -4.11
N ALA A 424 0.33 11.55 -4.49
CA ALA A 424 -0.09 12.16 -5.75
C ALA A 424 0.80 11.65 -6.90
N THR A 425 0.22 10.84 -7.79
CA THR A 425 0.90 10.33 -8.99
C THR A 425 1.07 11.39 -10.09
N SER A 426 0.31 12.49 -10.05
CA SER A 426 0.42 13.60 -11.00
C SER A 426 -0.30 14.86 -10.48
N GLY A 427 0.44 15.94 -10.19
CA GLY A 427 -0.09 17.25 -9.79
C GLY A 427 -0.51 17.38 -8.32
N ASN A 428 -1.02 18.56 -7.94
CA ASN A 428 -1.57 18.84 -6.61
C ASN A 428 -2.96 18.20 -6.48
N ARG A 429 -3.03 16.92 -6.11
CA ARG A 429 -4.27 16.21 -5.81
C ARG A 429 -4.43 16.01 -4.31
N ASP A 430 -5.58 16.42 -3.76
CA ASP A 430 -5.97 16.16 -2.37
C ASP A 430 -7.26 15.31 -2.29
N LEU A 431 -7.76 15.04 -1.07
CA LEU A 431 -8.97 14.22 -0.85
C LEU A 431 -10.25 14.93 -1.32
N SER A 432 -10.21 16.23 -1.60
CA SER A 432 -11.37 16.97 -2.11
C SER A 432 -11.69 16.62 -3.57
N ILE A 433 -10.73 16.05 -4.30
CA ILE A 433 -10.92 15.63 -5.69
C ILE A 433 -11.52 14.22 -5.73
N ILE A 434 -12.84 14.18 -5.91
CA ILE A 434 -13.58 12.94 -6.15
C ILE A 434 -13.30 12.47 -7.57
N ILE A 435 -12.60 11.34 -7.69
CA ILE A 435 -12.34 10.72 -8.99
C ILE A 435 -13.52 9.82 -9.37
N GLY A 436 -14.21 10.20 -10.44
CA GLY A 436 -15.16 9.33 -11.14
C GLY A 436 -14.49 8.17 -11.87
N HIS A 437 -15.28 7.20 -12.32
CA HIS A 437 -14.80 6.00 -13.04
C HIS A 437 -13.94 6.37 -14.25
N GLY A 438 -12.83 5.64 -14.45
CA GLY A 438 -12.11 5.63 -15.73
C GLY A 438 -10.80 6.42 -15.83
N GLN A 439 -10.24 6.98 -14.75
CA GLN A 439 -8.90 7.60 -14.85
C GLN A 439 -7.78 6.56 -15.02
N GLU A 440 -6.91 6.79 -15.99
CA GLU A 440 -5.72 5.97 -16.28
C GLU A 440 -4.58 6.41 -15.36
N TRP A 441 -4.30 5.62 -14.32
CA TRP A 441 -3.21 5.89 -13.37
C TRP A 441 -2.06 4.88 -13.48
N PHE A 442 -2.21 3.88 -14.34
CA PHE A 442 -1.26 2.79 -14.56
C PHE A 442 -1.51 2.21 -15.96
N THR A 443 -0.45 2.04 -16.75
CA THR A 443 -0.46 1.20 -17.95
C THR A 443 0.02 -0.18 -17.52
N PRO A 444 -0.88 -1.14 -17.32
CA PRO A 444 -0.49 -2.51 -16.99
C PRO A 444 0.39 -3.10 -18.08
N LYS A 445 1.32 -3.94 -17.66
CA LYS A 445 2.13 -4.76 -18.55
C LYS A 445 1.91 -6.22 -18.17
N LEU A 446 1.71 -7.05 -19.17
CA LEU A 446 1.33 -8.45 -18.99
C LEU A 446 2.60 -9.29 -18.80
N PHE A 447 2.61 -10.17 -17.81
CA PHE A 447 3.73 -11.09 -17.60
C PHE A 447 3.40 -12.44 -18.20
N ASP A 448 4.30 -12.92 -19.05
CA ASP A 448 4.31 -14.32 -19.48
C ASP A 448 5.29 -15.09 -18.59
N PRO A 449 4.80 -15.91 -17.64
CA PRO A 449 5.64 -16.64 -16.72
C PRO A 449 6.50 -17.73 -17.39
N GLU A 450 6.09 -18.27 -18.54
CA GLU A 450 6.87 -19.27 -19.27
C GLU A 450 7.99 -18.62 -20.08
N ALA A 451 7.71 -17.45 -20.67
CA ALA A 451 8.68 -16.74 -21.48
C ALA A 451 9.58 -15.78 -20.69
N GLY A 452 9.25 -15.46 -19.44
CA GLY A 452 10.04 -14.58 -18.58
C GLY A 452 10.10 -13.12 -19.08
N VAL A 453 9.09 -12.67 -19.84
CA VAL A 453 9.07 -11.35 -20.49
C VAL A 453 7.86 -10.52 -20.10
N VAL A 454 8.07 -9.20 -20.09
CA VAL A 454 7.02 -8.19 -19.95
C VAL A 454 6.46 -7.85 -21.33
N ILE A 455 5.19 -8.12 -21.57
CA ILE A 455 4.49 -7.78 -22.80
C ILE A 455 3.86 -6.39 -22.64
N ASP A 456 4.30 -5.45 -23.49
CA ASP A 456 3.70 -4.11 -23.59
C ASP A 456 2.41 -4.21 -24.41
N VAL A 457 1.28 -4.17 -23.72
CA VAL A 457 -0.04 -4.21 -24.33
C VAL A 457 -0.45 -2.78 -24.69
N GLY A 458 -0.01 -2.35 -25.87
CA GLY A 458 -0.32 -1.01 -26.42
C GLY A 458 -1.81 -0.67 -26.42
N ARG A 459 -2.10 0.63 -26.36
CA ARG A 459 -3.47 1.21 -26.30
C ARG A 459 -4.36 0.67 -27.41
N ARG A 460 -5.46 0.00 -27.05
CA ARG A 460 -6.63 -0.14 -27.93
C ARG A 460 -7.72 0.87 -27.56
N THR A 461 -8.36 1.40 -28.59
CA THR A 461 -9.56 2.26 -28.58
C THR A 461 -10.68 1.58 -27.78
N PRO A 462 -11.61 2.34 -27.15
CA PRO A 462 -12.64 1.76 -26.30
C PRO A 462 -13.47 0.76 -27.08
N ALA A 463 -13.49 -0.50 -26.63
CA ALA A 463 -14.40 -1.49 -27.15
C ALA A 463 -15.84 -1.04 -26.87
N ILE A 464 -16.68 -1.12 -27.90
CA ILE A 464 -18.11 -0.87 -27.83
C ILE A 464 -18.72 -1.85 -26.82
N SER A 465 -19.45 -1.31 -25.85
CA SER A 465 -20.27 -2.02 -24.88
C SER A 465 -21.20 -3.01 -25.59
N THR A 466 -20.84 -4.30 -25.59
CA THR A 466 -21.80 -5.37 -25.86
C THR A 466 -22.41 -5.81 -24.54
N THR A 467 -23.73 -5.71 -24.48
CA THR A 467 -24.61 -6.23 -23.44
C THR A 467 -24.44 -7.75 -23.32
N ASN A 468 -23.96 -8.25 -22.18
CA ASN A 468 -24.12 -9.65 -21.83
C ASN A 468 -24.67 -9.79 -20.40
N ASP A 469 -25.72 -10.59 -20.30
CA ASP A 469 -26.31 -11.07 -19.07
C ASP A 469 -25.34 -12.01 -18.33
N TYR A 470 -25.24 -11.83 -17.02
CA TYR A 470 -24.33 -12.58 -16.16
C TYR A 470 -24.87 -13.99 -15.89
N THR A 471 -24.30 -15.01 -16.51
CA THR A 471 -24.49 -16.40 -16.05
C THR A 471 -23.39 -16.77 -15.06
N ARG A 472 -23.74 -16.85 -13.77
CA ARG A 472 -22.87 -17.31 -12.67
C ARG A 472 -22.43 -18.76 -12.95
N LYS A 473 -21.15 -19.00 -13.27
CA LYS A 473 -20.56 -20.35 -13.33
C LYS A 473 -19.95 -20.74 -11.99
N GLU A 474 -20.06 -22.01 -11.64
CA GLU A 474 -19.34 -22.61 -10.51
C GLU A 474 -17.85 -22.67 -10.86
N ARG A 475 -17.00 -22.13 -9.98
CA ARG A 475 -15.55 -22.14 -10.10
C ARG A 475 -14.97 -22.56 -8.75
N GLY A 476 -14.79 -23.86 -8.57
CA GLY A 476 -13.97 -24.43 -7.51
C GLY A 476 -12.67 -24.95 -8.12
N PRO A 477 -11.50 -24.73 -7.51
CA PRO A 477 -10.28 -25.37 -7.95
C PRO A 477 -10.29 -26.84 -7.52
N GLU A 478 -10.11 -27.76 -8.46
CA GLU A 478 -9.35 -28.97 -8.16
C GLU A 478 -7.89 -28.51 -7.96
N LEU A 479 -7.43 -28.46 -6.72
CA LEU A 479 -6.02 -28.26 -6.41
C LEU A 479 -5.34 -29.63 -6.54
N ASN A 480 -4.32 -29.74 -7.41
CA ASN A 480 -3.39 -30.85 -7.35
C ASN A 480 -2.79 -30.92 -5.94
N GLU A 481 -2.91 -32.07 -5.30
CA GLU A 481 -2.36 -32.38 -3.98
C GLU A 481 -0.82 -32.30 -3.92
N ASP A 482 -0.16 -32.15 -5.08
CA ASP A 482 1.31 -32.14 -5.24
C ASP A 482 2.03 -31.01 -4.49
N LEU A 483 1.35 -29.91 -4.12
CA LEU A 483 1.98 -28.85 -3.31
C LEU A 483 2.05 -29.18 -1.81
N PHE A 484 1.39 -30.25 -1.38
CA PHE A 484 1.33 -30.69 0.03
C PHE A 484 2.01 -32.04 0.27
N GLN A 485 2.49 -32.72 -0.77
CA GLN A 485 3.25 -33.97 -0.65
C GLN A 485 4.74 -33.67 -0.61
N ASP A 486 5.27 -33.40 0.59
CA ASP A 486 6.64 -33.74 0.99
C ASP A 486 6.90 -33.20 2.40
N LYS A 487 6.30 -33.81 3.43
CA LYS A 487 6.81 -33.87 4.81
C LYS A 487 6.15 -35.04 5.55
N ASP A 488 6.71 -36.23 5.38
CA ASP A 488 6.75 -37.27 6.43
C ASP A 488 8.19 -37.38 6.94
#